data_AF-A0A2U8WSV6-F1
#
_entry.id   AF-A0A2U8WSV6-F1
#
_cell.length_a   1.000
_cell.length_b   1.000
_cell.length_c   1.000
_cell.angle_alpha   90.00
_cell.angle_beta   90.00
_cell.angle_gamma   90.00
#
_symmetry.space_group_name_H-M   'P 1'
#
loop_
_entity.id
_entity.type
_entity.pdbx_description
1 polymer ?
#
loop_
_entity_poly.entity_id
_entity_poly.type
_entity_poly.pdbx_seq_one_letter_code
_entity_poly.pdbx_strand_id
1 'polypeptide(L)'
;MTWLVAGLFSEGSTDRRFLPRIVYRTLLGIVQAEAAIAVELQEDIVAYVEKANAERAELVCRDRESIDLFVIHADASRSLIDQIEDRLVGQVRASTRAACAMTEARIVPLIPVRETEAWMLADPDAVARVFGFSTWPERVALSWHPARAETVEDPKRTLTESVRALFGGRKGRRVPGPEGLFDQIADEIDLRRLARLPSYQRFEADLRSGLGALGILRRAP
;
A
#
# COMPACT_ATOMS: atom_id res chain seq x y z
N MET A 1 -14.35 22.65 6.56
CA MET A 1 -14.04 21.25 6.87
C MET A 1 -14.44 20.46 5.66
N THR A 2 -13.51 19.70 5.08
CA THR A 2 -13.70 18.90 3.86
C THR A 2 -13.57 17.44 4.22
N TRP A 3 -14.38 16.59 3.59
CA TRP A 3 -14.23 15.14 3.68
C TRP A 3 -13.25 14.66 2.61
N LEU A 4 -12.40 13.71 2.96
CA LEU A 4 -11.49 13.03 2.04
C LEU A 4 -11.87 11.56 1.97
N VAL A 5 -12.24 11.10 0.78
CA VAL A 5 -12.61 9.71 0.48
C VAL A 5 -11.63 9.15 -0.54
N ALA A 6 -11.00 8.03 -0.21
CA ALA A 6 -10.10 7.32 -1.10
C ALA A 6 -10.68 5.97 -1.52
N GLY A 7 -10.51 5.64 -2.80
CA GLY A 7 -10.80 4.33 -3.38
C GLY A 7 -9.52 3.54 -3.67
N LEU A 8 -9.58 2.22 -3.59
CA LEU A 8 -8.46 1.33 -3.86
C LEU A 8 -8.85 0.18 -4.80
N PHE A 9 -8.22 0.09 -5.96
CA PHE A 9 -8.23 -1.10 -6.81
C PHE A 9 -7.14 -2.08 -6.35
N SER A 10 -7.51 -3.33 -6.07
CA SER A 10 -6.56 -4.36 -5.62
C SER A 10 -6.88 -5.76 -6.16
N GLU A 11 -5.83 -6.51 -6.48
CA GLU A 11 -5.86 -7.84 -7.11
C GLU A 11 -6.32 -8.94 -6.16
N GLY A 12 -5.58 -9.14 -5.07
CA GLY A 12 -5.71 -10.29 -4.18
C GLY A 12 -6.55 -10.07 -2.92
N SER A 13 -6.95 -11.18 -2.29
CA SER A 13 -7.60 -11.15 -0.98
C SER A 13 -6.65 -10.70 0.14
N THR A 14 -5.35 -10.96 -0.01
CA THR A 14 -4.28 -10.48 0.88
C THR A 14 -4.11 -8.97 0.79
N ASP A 15 -4.11 -8.41 -0.42
CA ASP A 15 -3.96 -6.97 -0.64
C ASP A 15 -5.13 -6.20 -0.04
N ARG A 16 -6.34 -6.75 -0.16
CA ARG A 16 -7.57 -6.20 0.45
C ARG A 16 -7.55 -6.19 1.98
N ARG A 17 -6.70 -6.99 2.62
CA ARG A 17 -6.51 -6.98 4.08
C ARG A 17 -5.45 -5.97 4.49
N PHE A 18 -4.37 -5.87 3.72
CA PHE A 18 -3.19 -5.08 4.05
C PHE A 18 -3.30 -3.62 3.59
N LEU A 19 -3.55 -3.40 2.30
CA LEU A 19 -3.39 -2.10 1.66
C LEU A 19 -4.39 -1.03 2.12
N PRO A 20 -5.70 -1.31 2.38
CA PRO A 20 -6.60 -0.29 2.90
C PRO A 20 -6.08 0.40 4.16
N ARG A 21 -5.49 -0.38 5.08
CA ARG A 21 -4.92 0.14 6.33
C ARG A 21 -3.67 0.95 6.10
N ILE A 22 -2.80 0.51 5.18
CA ILE A 22 -1.61 1.29 4.82
C ILE A 22 -2.01 2.60 4.15
N VAL A 23 -2.90 2.58 3.16
CA VAL A 23 -3.40 3.77 2.46
C VAL A 23 -4.01 4.76 3.47
N TYR A 24 -4.90 4.30 4.35
CA TYR A 24 -5.53 5.14 5.36
C TYR A 24 -4.49 5.77 6.31
N ARG A 25 -3.60 4.96 6.90
CA ARG A 25 -2.61 5.44 7.87
C ARG A 25 -1.60 6.41 7.23
N THR A 26 -1.21 6.16 5.98
CA THR A 26 -0.34 7.06 5.22
C THR A 26 -1.03 8.39 4.91
N LEU A 27 -2.28 8.36 4.41
CA LEU A 27 -3.08 9.56 4.18
C LEU A 27 -3.28 10.37 5.46
N LEU A 28 -3.65 9.69 6.56
CA LEU A 28 -3.82 10.31 7.87
C LEU A 28 -2.54 11.02 8.33
N GLY A 29 -1.39 10.36 8.20
CA GLY A 29 -0.09 10.93 8.55
C GLY A 29 0.25 12.18 7.73
N ILE A 30 0.04 12.14 6.40
CA ILE A 30 0.27 13.30 5.52
C ILE A 30 -0.68 14.44 5.88
N VAL A 31 -1.98 14.17 6.04
CA VAL A 31 -2.99 15.19 6.37
C VAL A 31 -2.69 15.84 7.71
N GLN A 32 -2.37 15.06 8.75
CA GLN A 32 -2.05 15.57 10.08
C GLN A 32 -0.78 16.45 10.08
N ALA A 33 0.19 16.11 9.24
CA ALA A 33 1.47 16.83 9.19
C ALA A 33 1.44 18.07 8.27
N GLU A 34 0.71 18.01 7.16
CA GLU A 34 0.92 18.92 6.01
C GLU A 34 -0.34 19.65 5.53
N ALA A 35 -1.54 19.30 6.00
CA ALA A 35 -2.78 19.89 5.49
C ALA A 35 -2.88 21.39 5.78
N ALA A 36 -3.30 22.15 4.76
CA ALA A 36 -3.54 23.59 4.84
C ALA A 36 -4.92 23.94 5.39
N ILE A 37 -5.84 22.98 5.36
CA ILE A 37 -7.26 23.11 5.70
C ILE A 37 -7.67 21.96 6.62
N ALA A 38 -8.78 22.13 7.33
CA ALA A 38 -9.37 21.05 8.12
C ALA A 38 -9.97 19.98 7.21
N VAL A 39 -9.41 18.77 7.28
CA VAL A 39 -9.82 17.58 6.53
C VAL A 39 -10.25 16.47 7.49
N GLU A 40 -11.38 15.84 7.20
CA GLU A 40 -11.84 14.63 7.86
C GLU A 40 -11.67 13.46 6.89
N LEU A 41 -10.84 12.49 7.25
CA LEU A 41 -10.55 11.32 6.43
C LEU A 41 -11.57 10.22 6.73
N GLN A 42 -12.24 9.71 5.70
CA GLN A 42 -13.07 8.52 5.84
C GLN A 42 -12.18 7.32 6.20
N GLU A 43 -12.50 6.64 7.31
CA GLU A 43 -11.71 5.50 7.81
C GLU A 43 -11.72 4.32 6.83
N ASP A 44 -12.89 4.02 6.27
CA ASP A 44 -13.05 2.93 5.32
C ASP A 44 -12.65 3.35 3.91
N ILE A 45 -11.54 2.80 3.42
CA ILE A 45 -11.13 2.92 2.02
C ILE A 45 -12.13 2.16 1.13
N VAL A 46 -12.67 2.83 0.12
CA VAL A 46 -13.65 2.22 -0.79
C VAL A 46 -12.95 1.18 -1.67
N ALA A 47 -13.28 -0.08 -1.46
CA ALA A 47 -12.63 -1.18 -2.16
C ALA A 47 -13.23 -1.40 -3.56
N TYR A 48 -12.35 -1.44 -4.56
CA TYR A 48 -12.67 -1.83 -5.93
C TYR A 48 -12.02 -3.18 -6.23
N VAL A 49 -12.80 -4.05 -6.88
CA VAL A 49 -12.29 -5.31 -7.42
C VAL A 49 -11.36 -5.02 -8.59
N GLU A 50 -10.36 -5.87 -8.77
CA GLU A 50 -9.47 -5.82 -9.92
C GLU A 50 -10.20 -5.94 -11.25
N LYS A 51 -9.83 -5.07 -12.20
CA LYS A 51 -10.52 -4.86 -13.47
C LYS A 51 -9.54 -4.49 -14.57
N ALA A 52 -9.93 -4.73 -15.82
CA ALA A 52 -9.19 -4.19 -16.96
C ALA A 52 -9.18 -2.65 -16.91
N ASN A 53 -8.15 -2.01 -17.50
CA ASN A 53 -7.98 -0.56 -17.44
C ASN A 53 -9.18 0.24 -17.98
N ALA A 54 -9.86 -0.26 -19.02
CA ALA A 54 -11.06 0.37 -19.55
C ALA A 54 -12.18 0.41 -18.49
N GLU A 55 -12.46 -0.72 -17.84
CA GLU A 55 -13.44 -0.82 -16.76
C GLU A 55 -13.04 0.01 -15.53
N ARG A 56 -11.74 0.04 -15.17
CA ARG A 56 -11.24 0.93 -14.10
C ARG A 56 -11.55 2.39 -14.43
N ALA A 57 -11.27 2.82 -15.66
CA ALA A 57 -11.53 4.19 -16.09
C ALA A 57 -13.03 4.55 -16.04
N GLU A 58 -13.91 3.63 -16.44
CA GLU A 58 -15.37 3.81 -16.32
C GLU A 58 -15.80 3.98 -14.87
N LEU A 59 -15.31 3.13 -13.96
CA LEU A 59 -15.60 3.21 -12.52
C LEU A 59 -15.09 4.51 -11.91
N VAL A 60 -13.87 4.92 -12.26
CA VAL A 60 -13.30 6.21 -11.84
C VAL A 60 -14.19 7.36 -12.31
N CYS A 61 -14.58 7.38 -13.57
CA CYS A 61 -15.42 8.46 -14.10
C CYS A 61 -16.81 8.48 -13.48
N ARG A 62 -17.39 7.31 -13.18
CA ARG A 62 -18.68 7.17 -12.50
C ARG A 62 -18.62 7.73 -11.07
N ASP A 63 -17.55 7.40 -10.33
CA ASP A 63 -17.46 7.70 -8.90
C ASP A 63 -16.63 8.97 -8.60
N ARG A 64 -16.20 9.72 -9.61
CA ARG A 64 -15.30 10.89 -9.47
C ARG A 64 -15.81 12.02 -8.56
N GLU A 65 -17.11 12.04 -8.30
CA GLU A 65 -17.79 13.03 -7.45
C GLU A 65 -17.88 12.58 -6.00
N SER A 66 -17.78 11.27 -5.72
CA SER A 66 -17.83 10.69 -4.38
C SER A 66 -16.47 10.21 -3.87
N ILE A 67 -15.48 10.07 -4.75
CA ILE A 67 -14.13 9.61 -4.44
C ILE A 67 -13.11 10.66 -4.86
N ASP A 68 -12.30 11.13 -3.91
CA ASP A 68 -11.31 12.19 -4.12
C ASP A 68 -10.02 11.65 -4.73
N LEU A 69 -9.56 10.48 -4.26
CA LEU A 69 -8.35 9.82 -4.74
C LEU A 69 -8.62 8.37 -5.10
N PHE A 70 -8.13 7.92 -6.25
CA PHE A 70 -8.17 6.53 -6.67
C PHE A 70 -6.76 5.95 -6.65
N VAL A 71 -6.52 5.06 -5.69
CA VAL A 71 -5.28 4.29 -5.59
C VAL A 71 -5.41 3.04 -6.46
N ILE A 72 -4.44 2.81 -7.33
CA ILE A 72 -4.38 1.62 -8.17
C ILE A 72 -3.18 0.80 -7.74
N HIS A 73 -3.45 -0.36 -7.15
CA HIS A 73 -2.41 -1.30 -6.81
C HIS A 73 -2.08 -2.23 -7.97
N ALA A 74 -0.79 -2.51 -8.12
CA ALA A 74 -0.28 -3.60 -8.92
C ALA A 74 1.05 -4.07 -8.33
N ASP A 75 1.35 -5.35 -8.48
CA ASP A 75 2.66 -5.90 -8.17
C ASP A 75 3.62 -5.73 -9.35
N ALA A 76 4.87 -5.37 -9.08
CA ALA A 76 5.86 -5.19 -10.13
C ALA A 76 7.26 -5.63 -9.71
N SER A 77 7.92 -6.43 -10.55
CA SER A 77 9.35 -6.67 -10.38
C SER A 77 10.14 -5.37 -10.57
N ARG A 78 11.31 -5.27 -9.93
CA ARG A 78 12.13 -4.05 -9.94
C ARG A 78 12.43 -3.52 -11.34
N SER A 79 12.65 -4.41 -12.31
CA SER A 79 12.97 -4.03 -13.70
C SER A 79 11.76 -3.61 -14.52
N LEU A 80 10.54 -3.83 -14.02
CA LEU A 80 9.29 -3.60 -14.74
C LEU A 80 8.39 -2.54 -14.10
N ILE A 81 8.79 -1.93 -12.98
CA ILE A 81 7.99 -0.93 -12.25
C ILE A 81 7.50 0.18 -13.18
N ASP A 82 8.39 0.86 -13.90
CA ASP A 82 8.00 1.99 -14.75
C ASP A 82 7.09 1.54 -15.91
N GLN A 83 7.37 0.36 -16.49
CA GLN A 83 6.52 -0.21 -17.55
C GLN A 83 5.12 -0.58 -17.03
N ILE A 84 5.02 -1.15 -15.83
CA ILE A 84 3.75 -1.53 -15.21
C ILE A 84 2.97 -0.28 -14.82
N GLU A 85 3.63 0.74 -14.28
CA GLU A 85 2.99 2.02 -13.96
C GLU A 85 2.45 2.71 -15.21
N ASP A 86 3.26 2.84 -16.27
CA ASP A 86 2.82 3.44 -17.53
C ASP A 86 1.65 2.67 -18.14
N ARG A 87 1.74 1.34 -18.14
CA ARG A 87 0.71 0.47 -18.71
C ARG A 87 -0.58 0.52 -17.89
N LEU A 88 -0.53 0.44 -16.57
CA LEU A 88 -1.72 0.35 -15.73
C LEU A 88 -2.25 1.73 -15.38
N VAL A 89 -1.43 2.54 -14.73
CA VAL A 89 -1.82 3.86 -14.23
C VAL A 89 -1.84 4.89 -15.35
N GLY A 90 -0.84 4.88 -16.24
CA GLY A 90 -0.79 5.80 -17.38
C GLY A 90 -1.98 5.63 -18.33
N GLN A 91 -2.39 4.40 -18.64
CA GLN A 91 -3.58 4.15 -19.46
C GLN A 91 -4.87 4.61 -18.77
N VAL A 92 -5.05 4.33 -17.47
CA VAL A 92 -6.24 4.80 -16.74
C VAL A 92 -6.27 6.32 -16.67
N ARG A 93 -5.13 6.99 -16.42
CA ARG A 93 -5.01 8.45 -16.46
C ARG A 93 -5.42 9.02 -17.82
N ALA A 94 -4.91 8.46 -18.92
CA ALA A 94 -5.25 8.90 -20.27
C ALA A 94 -6.75 8.71 -20.58
N SER A 95 -7.30 7.53 -20.27
CA SER A 95 -8.72 7.21 -20.50
C SER A 95 -9.66 8.09 -19.70
N THR A 96 -9.39 8.30 -18.41
CA THR A 96 -10.24 9.12 -17.53
C THR A 96 -10.15 10.61 -17.84
N ARG A 97 -8.97 11.09 -18.25
CA ARG A 97 -8.80 12.46 -18.76
C ARG A 97 -9.65 12.70 -20.01
N ALA A 98 -9.63 11.77 -20.97
CA ALA A 98 -10.40 11.87 -22.20
C ALA A 98 -11.92 11.74 -21.96
N ALA A 99 -12.33 10.81 -21.10
CA ALA A 99 -13.74 10.47 -20.90
C ALA A 99 -14.49 11.44 -19.96
N CYS A 100 -13.83 11.92 -18.90
CA CYS A 100 -14.50 12.69 -17.85
C CYS A 100 -13.66 13.82 -17.24
N ALA A 101 -12.60 14.25 -17.93
CA ALA A 101 -11.71 15.34 -17.50
C ALA A 101 -11.12 15.15 -16.08
N MET A 102 -10.88 13.89 -15.68
CA MET A 102 -10.29 13.58 -14.38
C MET A 102 -8.85 14.11 -14.31
N THR A 103 -8.49 14.68 -13.15
CA THR A 103 -7.12 15.14 -12.90
C THR A 103 -6.20 13.94 -12.67
N GLU A 104 -5.12 13.83 -13.45
CA GLU A 104 -4.22 12.67 -13.41
C GLU A 104 -3.60 12.41 -12.03
N ALA A 105 -3.30 13.48 -11.27
CA ALA A 105 -2.77 13.40 -9.91
C ALA A 105 -3.75 12.74 -8.91
N ARG A 106 -5.05 12.71 -9.21
CA ARG A 106 -6.04 11.99 -8.39
C ARG A 106 -6.03 10.48 -8.61
N ILE A 107 -5.25 10.00 -9.59
CA ILE A 107 -5.01 8.57 -9.84
C ILE A 107 -3.59 8.23 -9.36
N VAL A 108 -3.51 7.51 -8.24
CA VAL A 108 -2.27 7.30 -7.48
C VAL A 108 -1.80 5.85 -7.64
N PRO A 109 -0.58 5.59 -8.14
CA PRO A 109 -0.01 4.25 -8.17
C PRO A 109 0.37 3.77 -6.76
N LEU A 110 0.09 2.52 -6.45
CA LEU A 110 0.64 1.81 -5.28
C LEU A 110 1.30 0.52 -5.77
N ILE A 111 2.59 0.61 -6.07
CA ILE A 111 3.34 -0.46 -6.73
C ILE A 111 4.52 -0.88 -5.86
N PRO A 112 4.35 -1.86 -4.95
CA PRO A 112 5.45 -2.44 -4.20
C PRO A 112 6.47 -3.10 -5.12
N VAL A 113 7.74 -3.15 -4.70
CA VAL A 113 8.73 -3.98 -5.39
C VAL A 113 8.43 -5.46 -5.12
N ARG A 114 8.14 -6.19 -6.20
CA ARG A 114 7.65 -7.56 -6.26
C ARG A 114 6.26 -7.76 -5.69
N GLU A 115 6.08 -7.60 -4.39
CA GLU A 115 4.83 -7.94 -3.69
C GLU A 115 4.65 -7.08 -2.42
N THR A 116 3.42 -6.99 -1.91
CA THR A 116 3.13 -6.28 -0.64
C THR A 116 3.85 -6.87 0.57
N GLU A 117 4.17 -8.17 0.56
CA GLU A 117 4.96 -8.81 1.61
C GLU A 117 6.37 -8.20 1.75
N ALA A 118 6.92 -7.59 0.70
CA ALA A 118 8.18 -6.85 0.81
C ALA A 118 8.08 -5.68 1.79
N TRP A 119 6.90 -5.04 1.90
CA TRP A 119 6.67 -4.00 2.90
C TRP A 119 6.58 -4.59 4.31
N MET A 120 5.94 -5.75 4.47
CA MET A 120 5.85 -6.43 5.78
C MET A 120 7.23 -6.85 6.30
N LEU A 121 8.11 -7.31 5.41
CA LEU A 121 9.48 -7.67 5.73
C LEU A 121 10.33 -6.48 6.21
N ALA A 122 9.92 -5.23 5.96
CA ALA A 122 10.64 -4.05 6.44
C ALA A 122 10.46 -3.78 7.94
N ASP A 123 9.46 -4.40 8.58
CA ASP A 123 9.23 -4.34 10.02
C ASP A 123 8.98 -5.74 10.61
N PRO A 124 10.06 -6.52 10.84
CA PRO A 124 9.93 -7.84 11.46
C PRO A 124 9.30 -7.78 12.85
N ASP A 125 9.50 -6.70 13.60
CA ASP A 125 8.93 -6.56 14.94
C ASP A 125 7.40 -6.48 14.91
N ALA A 126 6.83 -5.78 13.93
CA ALA A 126 5.38 -5.76 13.70
C ALA A 126 4.83 -7.15 13.40
N VAL A 127 5.50 -7.90 12.52
CA VAL A 127 5.15 -9.30 12.23
C VAL A 127 5.21 -10.14 13.52
N ALA A 128 6.28 -10.01 14.30
CA ALA A 128 6.45 -10.77 15.54
C ALA A 128 5.33 -10.47 16.57
N ARG A 129 4.92 -9.20 16.70
CA ARG A 129 3.82 -8.77 17.61
C ARG A 129 2.49 -9.41 17.28
N VAL A 130 2.14 -9.48 16.00
CA VAL A 130 0.92 -10.17 15.54
C VAL A 130 0.92 -11.65 15.92
N PHE A 131 2.09 -12.28 15.97
CA PHE A 131 2.25 -13.68 16.38
C PHE A 131 2.51 -13.88 17.89
N GLY A 132 2.32 -12.84 18.71
CA GLY A 132 2.38 -12.91 20.17
C GLY A 132 3.77 -12.75 20.78
N PHE A 133 4.76 -12.24 20.04
CA PHE A 133 6.09 -11.90 20.54
C PHE A 133 6.20 -10.39 20.77
N SER A 134 6.96 -9.94 21.77
CA SER A 134 7.14 -8.49 21.98
C SER A 134 7.96 -7.80 20.87
N THR A 135 8.89 -8.54 20.26
CA THR A 135 9.83 -8.12 19.21
C THR A 135 10.30 -9.36 18.45
N TRP A 136 10.97 -9.19 17.31
CA TRP A 136 11.59 -10.28 16.60
C TRP A 136 12.66 -10.96 17.47
N PRO A 137 12.54 -12.27 17.77
CA PRO A 137 13.47 -12.91 18.69
C PRO A 137 14.89 -13.05 18.10
N GLU A 138 15.92 -12.65 18.86
CA GLU A 138 17.34 -12.73 18.43
C GLU A 138 17.77 -14.15 18.01
N ARG A 139 17.18 -15.19 18.62
CA ARG A 139 17.44 -16.59 18.28
C ARG A 139 16.96 -16.98 16.87
N VAL A 140 16.11 -16.18 16.25
CA VAL A 140 15.55 -16.41 14.90
C VAL A 140 16.26 -15.45 13.95
N ALA A 141 17.26 -15.95 13.24
CA ALA A 141 17.98 -15.14 12.26
C ALA A 141 17.05 -14.70 11.11
N LEU A 142 17.15 -13.42 10.73
CA LEU A 142 16.53 -12.91 9.50
C LEU A 142 17.41 -13.31 8.32
N SER A 143 16.82 -13.89 7.28
CA SER A 143 17.52 -14.17 6.01
C SER A 143 17.69 -12.93 5.12
N TRP A 144 17.17 -11.78 5.56
CA TRP A 144 17.23 -10.50 4.86
C TRP A 144 17.55 -9.36 5.83
N HIS A 145 17.88 -8.19 5.27
CA HIS A 145 17.99 -6.96 6.04
C HIS A 145 16.70 -6.14 5.88
N PRO A 146 16.00 -5.71 6.96
CA PRO A 146 14.70 -5.04 6.86
C PRO A 146 14.71 -3.78 5.98
N ALA A 147 15.75 -2.95 6.08
CA ALA A 147 15.90 -1.76 5.22
C ALA A 147 16.17 -2.06 3.73
N ARG A 148 16.34 -3.35 3.37
CA ARG A 148 16.52 -3.84 2.00
C ARG A 148 15.47 -4.89 1.67
N ALA A 149 14.31 -4.85 2.32
CA ALA A 149 13.27 -5.85 2.12
C ALA A 149 12.83 -5.97 0.64
N GLU A 150 12.82 -4.86 -0.11
CA GLU A 150 12.54 -4.85 -1.55
C GLU A 150 13.58 -5.57 -2.42
N THR A 151 14.74 -5.95 -1.89
CA THR A 151 15.72 -6.76 -2.63
C THR A 151 15.49 -8.26 -2.49
N VAL A 152 14.57 -8.69 -1.62
CA VAL A 152 14.25 -10.11 -1.38
C VAL A 152 13.58 -10.71 -2.62
N GLU A 153 14.12 -11.81 -3.14
CA GLU A 153 13.66 -12.45 -4.40
C GLU A 153 12.22 -12.92 -4.34
N ASP A 154 11.83 -13.52 -3.22
CA ASP A 154 10.51 -14.09 -2.98
C ASP A 154 10.01 -13.62 -1.60
N PRO A 155 9.44 -12.40 -1.53
CA PRO A 155 8.98 -11.82 -0.28
C PRO A 155 7.91 -12.67 0.43
N LYS A 156 6.93 -13.19 -0.30
CA LYS A 156 5.87 -14.06 0.24
C LYS A 156 6.41 -15.34 0.87
N ARG A 157 7.32 -16.04 0.18
CA ARG A 157 7.99 -17.21 0.76
C ARG A 157 8.82 -16.84 1.97
N THR A 158 9.58 -15.75 1.88
CA THR A 158 10.44 -15.28 2.97
C THR A 158 9.61 -14.97 4.22
N LEU A 159 8.51 -14.25 4.08
CA LEU A 159 7.59 -13.95 5.18
C LEU A 159 7.04 -15.23 5.80
N THR A 160 6.55 -16.15 4.96
CA THR A 160 5.99 -17.44 5.39
C THR A 160 7.00 -18.30 6.16
N GLU A 161 8.22 -18.44 5.64
CA GLU A 161 9.29 -19.22 6.29
C GLU A 161 9.72 -18.58 7.61
N SER A 162 9.79 -17.25 7.66
CA SER A 162 10.20 -16.51 8.84
C SER A 162 9.18 -16.63 9.98
N VAL A 163 7.88 -16.56 9.65
CA VAL A 163 6.81 -16.82 10.61
C VAL A 163 6.86 -18.26 11.13
N ARG A 164 7.13 -19.25 10.26
CA ARG A 164 7.31 -20.64 10.70
C ARG A 164 8.51 -20.79 11.64
N ALA A 165 9.59 -20.05 11.41
CA ALA A 165 10.78 -20.08 12.24
C ALA A 165 10.53 -19.53 13.66
N LEU A 166 9.63 -18.54 13.83
CA LEU A 166 9.24 -18.03 15.15
C LEU A 166 8.73 -19.13 16.10
N PHE A 167 8.04 -20.14 15.55
CA PHE A 167 7.48 -21.27 16.30
C PHE A 167 8.41 -22.50 16.38
N GLY A 168 9.68 -22.34 16.00
CA GLY A 168 10.72 -23.37 16.17
C GLY A 168 10.68 -24.50 15.14
N GLY A 169 10.02 -24.33 13.99
CA GLY A 169 10.14 -25.20 12.82
C GLY A 169 9.77 -26.69 13.02
N ARG A 170 9.18 -27.06 14.17
CA ARG A 170 8.88 -28.46 14.50
C ARG A 170 7.80 -29.00 13.56
N LYS A 171 8.15 -30.01 12.77
CA LYS A 171 7.22 -30.79 11.93
C LYS A 171 6.03 -31.25 12.78
N GLY A 172 4.83 -30.74 12.49
CA GLY A 172 3.57 -31.20 13.10
C GLY A 172 2.73 -30.12 13.80
N ARG A 173 3.30 -28.96 14.17
CA ARG A 173 2.50 -27.83 14.67
C ARG A 173 1.96 -27.04 13.47
N ARG A 174 0.64 -26.97 13.31
CA ARG A 174 -0.01 -26.14 12.28
C ARG A 174 0.20 -24.68 12.66
N VAL A 175 1.27 -24.08 12.12
CA VAL A 175 1.50 -22.63 12.21
C VAL A 175 0.52 -21.97 11.23
N PRO A 176 -0.38 -21.09 11.69
CA PRO A 176 -1.22 -20.33 10.78
C PRO A 176 -0.34 -19.50 9.84
N GLY A 177 -0.66 -19.51 8.55
CA GLY A 177 0.01 -18.67 7.57
C GLY A 177 -0.26 -17.18 7.87
N PRO A 178 0.66 -16.27 7.52
CA PRO A 178 0.52 -14.86 7.82
C PRO A 178 -0.64 -14.19 7.08
N GLU A 179 -1.11 -14.76 5.96
CA GLU A 179 -2.12 -14.18 5.07
C GLU A 179 -3.44 -13.86 5.79
N GLY A 180 -3.80 -14.66 6.80
CA GLY A 180 -5.00 -14.45 7.61
C GLY A 180 -4.91 -13.29 8.60
N LEU A 181 -3.70 -12.75 8.82
CA LEU A 181 -3.39 -11.70 9.80
C LEU A 181 -2.77 -10.46 9.15
N PHE A 182 -2.80 -10.35 7.81
CA PHE A 182 -2.24 -9.20 7.09
C PHE A 182 -2.84 -7.86 7.51
N ASP A 183 -4.11 -7.85 7.90
CA ASP A 183 -4.77 -6.68 8.45
C ASP A 183 -4.17 -6.25 9.79
N GLN A 184 -3.89 -7.20 10.68
CA GLN A 184 -3.21 -6.93 11.95
C GLN A 184 -1.75 -6.52 11.74
N ILE A 185 -1.05 -7.12 10.78
CA ILE A 185 0.32 -6.71 10.41
C ILE A 185 0.31 -5.27 9.91
N ALA A 186 -0.66 -4.90 9.07
CA ALA A 186 -0.79 -3.55 8.56
C ALA A 186 -1.06 -2.52 9.67
N ASP A 187 -1.78 -2.89 10.73
CA ASP A 187 -1.98 -2.02 11.89
C ASP A 187 -0.69 -1.84 12.72
N GLU A 188 0.07 -2.93 12.88
CA GLU A 188 1.28 -2.98 13.72
C GLU A 188 2.53 -2.37 13.07
N ILE A 189 2.60 -2.34 11.73
CA ILE A 189 3.76 -1.80 11.01
C ILE A 189 4.03 -0.35 11.41
N ASP A 190 5.29 -0.03 11.71
CA ASP A 190 5.75 1.34 11.82
C ASP A 190 5.96 1.94 10.41
N LEU A 191 5.13 2.91 10.03
CA LEU A 191 5.25 3.58 8.72
C LEU A 191 6.63 4.24 8.51
N ARG A 192 7.38 4.57 9.58
CA ARG A 192 8.75 5.10 9.46
C ARG A 192 9.73 4.04 8.95
N ARG A 193 9.41 2.75 9.06
CA ARG A 193 10.15 1.65 8.43
C ARG A 193 9.85 1.59 6.94
N LEU A 194 8.57 1.70 6.57
CA LEU A 194 8.15 1.75 5.16
C LEU A 194 8.69 3.00 4.46
N ALA A 195 8.76 4.15 5.13
CA ALA A 195 9.34 5.40 4.62
C ALA A 195 10.82 5.29 4.19
N ARG A 196 11.50 4.17 4.49
CA ARG A 196 12.87 3.88 4.02
C ARG A 196 12.89 3.10 2.71
N LEU A 197 11.76 2.58 2.26
CA LEU A 197 11.61 1.77 1.07
C LEU A 197 11.31 2.67 -0.14
N PRO A 198 12.07 2.54 -1.24
CA PRO A 198 11.84 3.31 -2.47
C PRO A 198 10.40 3.28 -3.00
N SER A 199 9.72 2.11 -3.03
CA SER A 199 8.35 2.06 -3.57
C SER A 199 7.33 2.78 -2.68
N TYR A 200 7.50 2.72 -1.37
CA TYR A 200 6.63 3.43 -0.43
C TYR A 200 6.89 4.95 -0.48
N GLN A 201 8.14 5.39 -0.64
CA GLN A 201 8.45 6.81 -0.86
C GLN A 201 7.78 7.37 -2.12
N ARG A 202 7.78 6.59 -3.21
CA ARG A 202 7.07 6.96 -4.45
C ARG A 202 5.57 7.09 -4.21
N PHE A 203 4.97 6.08 -3.56
CA PHE A 203 3.56 6.11 -3.16
C PHE A 203 3.20 7.34 -2.30
N GLU A 204 4.01 7.67 -1.29
CA GLU A 204 3.80 8.86 -0.47
C GLU A 204 3.90 10.16 -1.27
N ALA A 205 4.84 10.25 -2.22
CA ALA A 205 4.97 11.40 -3.10
C ALA A 205 3.75 11.56 -4.02
N ASP A 206 3.24 10.46 -4.56
CA ASP A 206 2.05 10.47 -5.42
C ASP A 206 0.77 10.82 -4.65
N LEU A 207 0.62 10.33 -3.41
CA LEU A 207 -0.45 10.77 -2.52
C LEU A 207 -0.39 12.28 -2.26
N ARG A 208 0.80 12.83 -1.96
CA ARG A 208 0.97 14.28 -1.78
C ARG A 208 0.60 15.06 -3.04
N SER A 209 0.98 14.56 -4.22
CA SER A 209 0.59 15.16 -5.50
C SER A 209 -0.94 15.20 -5.66
N GLY A 210 -1.62 14.09 -5.36
CA GLY A 210 -3.08 14.01 -5.38
C GLY A 210 -3.75 14.97 -4.39
N LEU A 211 -3.30 15.00 -3.14
CA LEU A 211 -3.81 15.93 -2.12
C LEU A 211 -3.54 17.40 -2.49
N GLY A 212 -2.40 17.70 -3.12
CA GLY A 212 -2.09 19.03 -3.65
C GLY A 212 -3.02 19.43 -4.79
N ALA A 213 -3.40 18.49 -5.67
CA ALA A 213 -4.38 18.72 -6.73
C ALA A 213 -5.79 18.98 -6.21
N LEU A 214 -6.12 18.43 -5.04
CA LEU A 214 -7.37 18.69 -4.30
C LEU A 214 -7.33 19.99 -3.49
N GLY A 215 -6.19 20.69 -3.44
CA GLY A 215 -6.01 21.90 -2.65
C GLY A 215 -5.92 21.65 -1.14
N ILE A 216 -5.73 20.40 -0.71
CA ILE A 216 -5.60 20.01 0.70
C ILE A 216 -4.21 20.41 1.23
N LEU A 217 -3.16 20.17 0.44
CA LEU A 217 -1.80 20.61 0.77
C LEU A 217 -1.54 21.98 0.17
N ARG A 218 -0.77 22.84 0.86
CA ARG A 218 -0.26 24.06 0.21
C ARG A 218 0.70 23.64 -0.89
N ARG A 219 0.56 24.21 -2.08
CA ARG A 219 1.65 24.18 -3.05
C ARG A 219 2.87 24.81 -2.37
N ALA A 220 4.00 24.11 -2.36
CA ALA A 220 5.25 24.73 -1.98
C ALA A 220 5.44 25.98 -2.86
N PRO A 221 5.87 27.12 -2.28
CA PRO A 221 6.08 28.36 -3.02
C PRO A 221 7.08 28.19 -4.16
#